data_AF-A0AAV1K7D9-F1
#
_entry.id   AF-A0AAV1K7D9-F1
#
_cell.length_a   1.000
_cell.length_b   1.000
_cell.length_c   1.000
_cell.angle_alpha   90.00
_cell.angle_beta   90.00
_cell.angle_gamma   90.00
#
_symmetry.space_group_name_H-M   'P 1'
#
loop_
_entity.id
_entity.type
_entity.pdbx_description
1 polymer ?
#
loop_
_entity_poly.entity_id
_entity_poly.type
_entity_poly.pdbx_seq_one_letter_code
_entity_poly.pdbx_strand_id
1 'polypeptide(L)'
;MNEEERHNIRKLCEEYKDIFYCERIPLSFSNQVKHFIRTKNEDPIFTKPYRLAPVKVTEINKQVDKLLLDNVIQESFSPWNSPVHLVPKKADASGEVKYRTVIDYRRLNEITIDDKYPLPNIADLFDKLGKSTYFSTLDLASGYHQIELNEDDRQKTAFSTQNGHYEFLRMPFGLKTPPATFQRAMNNVLRGLQGIHCLVYLDDVIIFSASLQEHMEKLRTVFDRLRKTNMKIQLDKSDFFRKEVLYLGHTITKDGLRPNDDKIKVIQNYPLPKTTTEIKSFLGLVGYYRKFIKDFAKITQPLTSCLKKKNKIIIDQNYIDAFHKCKEILTSVPLLQYPDSTKPYILTTDASNVALGAVLSQGPIGSDKPIAYASRTLSNTESRYSTI
;
A
#
# COMPACT_ATOMS: atom_id res chain seq x y z
N MET A 1 -24.83 5.94 -4.09
CA MET A 1 -25.16 7.20 -3.42
C MET A 1 -26.57 7.62 -3.76
N ASN A 2 -27.38 7.95 -2.74
CA ASN A 2 -28.68 8.57 -2.90
C ASN A 2 -28.55 10.09 -3.20
N GLU A 3 -29.67 10.80 -3.39
CA GLU A 3 -29.66 12.22 -3.75
C GLU A 3 -29.09 13.11 -2.64
N GLU A 4 -29.42 12.83 -1.38
CA GLU A 4 -28.91 13.55 -0.21
C GLU A 4 -27.38 13.45 -0.10
N GLU A 5 -26.82 12.24 -0.23
CA GLU A 5 -25.39 11.98 -0.24
C GLU A 5 -24.70 12.74 -1.39
N ARG A 6 -25.32 12.81 -2.57
CA ARG A 6 -24.79 13.57 -3.73
C ARG A 6 -24.78 15.07 -3.46
N HIS A 7 -25.86 15.60 -2.88
CA HIS A 7 -25.94 17.01 -2.53
C HIS A 7 -24.88 17.39 -1.50
N ASN A 8 -24.78 16.59 -0.43
CA ASN A 8 -23.84 16.83 0.67
C ASN A 8 -22.38 16.77 0.22
N ILE A 9 -21.98 15.79 -0.61
CA ILE A 9 -20.59 15.74 -1.10
C ILE A 9 -20.28 16.90 -2.04
N ARG A 10 -21.21 17.27 -2.92
CA ARG A 10 -20.99 18.37 -3.86
C ARG A 10 -20.74 19.66 -3.10
N LYS A 11 -21.60 19.97 -2.11
CA LYS A 11 -21.44 21.14 -1.26
C LYS A 11 -20.10 21.12 -0.51
N LEU A 12 -19.70 19.97 0.03
CA LEU A 12 -18.41 19.83 0.70
C LEU A 12 -17.24 20.04 -0.27
N CYS A 13 -17.28 19.46 -1.47
CA CYS A 13 -16.23 19.61 -2.46
C CYS A 13 -16.14 21.05 -2.98
N GLU A 14 -17.26 21.77 -3.08
CA GLU A 14 -17.28 23.19 -3.43
C GLU A 14 -16.69 24.06 -2.33
N GLU A 15 -17.04 23.80 -1.07
CA GLU A 15 -16.48 24.48 0.09
C GLU A 15 -14.97 24.24 0.24
N TYR A 16 -14.51 23.04 -0.12
CA TYR A 16 -13.10 22.62 -0.07
C TYR A 16 -12.41 22.59 -1.42
N LYS A 17 -12.88 23.37 -2.40
CA LYS A 17 -12.35 23.34 -3.77
C LYS A 17 -10.84 23.53 -3.85
N ASP A 18 -10.27 24.32 -2.94
CA ASP A 18 -8.85 24.60 -2.85
C ASP A 18 -8.01 23.36 -2.51
N ILE A 19 -8.50 22.37 -1.75
CA ILE A 19 -7.68 21.19 -1.39
C ILE A 19 -7.60 20.14 -2.50
N PHE A 20 -8.43 20.25 -3.55
CA PHE A 20 -8.38 19.30 -4.66
C PHE A 20 -7.32 19.73 -5.67
N TYR A 21 -6.52 18.76 -6.12
CA TYR A 21 -5.53 19.00 -7.16
C TYR A 21 -6.21 19.32 -8.49
N CYS A 22 -5.65 20.31 -9.19
CA CYS A 22 -6.05 20.70 -10.52
C CYS A 22 -4.79 20.85 -11.37
N GLU A 23 -4.75 20.20 -12.54
CA GLU A 23 -3.55 20.22 -13.40
C GLU A 23 -3.10 21.61 -13.87
N ARG A 24 -3.98 22.62 -13.76
CA ARG A 24 -3.69 24.00 -14.15
C ARG A 24 -3.05 24.82 -13.04
N ILE A 25 -3.03 24.30 -11.82
CA ILE A 25 -2.49 24.99 -10.64
C ILE A 25 -1.25 24.22 -10.18
N PRO A 26 -0.12 24.91 -9.91
CA PRO A 26 1.06 24.26 -9.38
C PRO A 26 0.74 23.44 -8.13
N LEU A 27 1.26 22.21 -8.08
CA LEU A 27 1.08 21.35 -6.92
C LEU A 27 1.64 22.05 -5.68
N SER A 28 0.85 22.18 -4.61
CA SER A 28 1.37 22.72 -3.34
C SER A 28 2.15 21.66 -2.57
N PHE A 29 2.81 22.08 -1.49
CA PHE A 29 3.57 21.19 -0.62
C PHE A 29 3.42 21.61 0.84
N SER A 30 3.70 20.68 1.74
CA SER A 30 3.81 20.87 3.17
C SER A 30 5.27 21.03 3.57
N ASN A 31 5.56 22.03 4.39
CA ASN A 31 6.86 22.27 5.00
C ASN A 31 6.95 21.75 6.45
N GLN A 32 5.88 21.11 6.97
CA GLN A 32 5.86 20.64 8.36
C GLN A 32 6.84 19.51 8.62
N VAL A 33 7.13 18.70 7.60
CA VAL A 33 8.12 17.62 7.66
C VAL A 33 8.93 17.71 6.38
N LYS A 34 10.25 17.80 6.52
CA LYS A 34 11.19 17.66 5.40
C LYS A 34 11.64 16.20 5.27
N HIS A 35 11.92 15.79 4.04
CA HIS A 35 12.60 14.54 3.75
C HIS A 35 14.11 14.71 3.84
N PHE A 36 14.80 13.74 4.42
CA PHE A 36 16.25 13.74 4.58
C PHE A 36 16.83 12.48 3.94
N ILE A 37 17.95 12.63 3.23
CA ILE A 37 18.65 11.54 2.56
C ILE A 37 19.99 11.32 3.27
N ARG A 38 19.92 10.59 4.38
CA ARG A 38 21.11 10.24 5.16
C ARG A 38 21.88 9.13 4.44
N THR A 39 23.09 9.43 4.00
CA THR A 39 23.98 8.48 3.33
C THR A 39 25.11 8.06 4.28
N LYS A 40 25.70 6.89 4.05
CA LYS A 40 26.84 6.38 4.84
C LYS A 40 28.12 7.20 4.60
N ASN A 41 28.22 7.78 3.41
CA ASN A 41 29.28 8.69 2.99
C ASN A 41 28.64 9.83 2.16
N GLU A 42 29.39 10.91 1.98
CA GLU A 42 28.97 12.08 1.20
C GLU A 42 29.64 12.13 -0.18
N ASP A 43 30.27 11.02 -0.60
CA ASP A 43 30.94 10.92 -1.89
C ASP A 43 29.93 10.91 -3.05
N PRO A 44 30.04 11.84 -4.03
CA PRO A 44 29.09 11.91 -5.13
C PRO A 44 29.03 10.64 -5.98
N ILE A 45 27.82 10.09 -6.14
CA ILE A 45 27.57 9.01 -7.08
C ILE A 45 27.21 9.60 -8.43
N PHE A 46 28.07 9.36 -9.42
CA PHE A 46 27.79 9.66 -10.82
C PHE A 46 27.49 8.39 -11.60
N THR A 47 26.31 8.33 -12.22
CA THR A 47 25.92 7.27 -13.15
C THR A 47 25.59 7.89 -14.50
N LYS A 48 26.16 7.33 -15.58
CA LYS A 48 25.95 7.86 -16.94
C LYS A 48 24.48 7.76 -17.34
N PRO A 49 23.89 8.79 -17.97
CA PRO A 49 22.53 8.73 -18.50
C PRO A 49 22.36 7.61 -19.53
N TYR A 50 21.17 7.01 -19.58
CA TYR A 50 20.87 5.99 -20.57
C TYR A 50 20.67 6.59 -21.96
N ARG A 51 21.09 5.85 -23.00
CA ARG A 51 20.73 6.19 -24.37
C ARG A 51 19.26 5.82 -24.61
N LEU A 52 18.43 6.81 -24.88
CA LEU A 52 17.00 6.65 -25.11
C LEU A 52 16.64 7.00 -26.56
N ALA A 53 15.61 6.33 -27.08
CA ALA A 53 15.07 6.64 -28.41
C ALA A 53 14.47 8.05 -28.45
N PRO A 54 14.50 8.78 -29.58
CA PRO A 54 14.03 10.16 -29.67
C PRO A 54 12.61 10.38 -29.13
N VAL A 55 11.67 9.48 -29.43
CA VAL A 55 10.28 9.55 -28.94
C VAL A 55 10.21 9.58 -27.40
N LYS A 56 11.07 8.79 -26.75
CA LYS A 56 11.16 8.74 -25.28
C LYS A 56 11.76 10.03 -24.71
N VAL A 57 12.70 10.64 -25.42
CA VAL A 57 13.33 11.90 -25.01
C VAL A 57 12.30 13.03 -25.00
N THR A 58 11.49 13.14 -26.06
CA THR A 58 10.43 14.17 -26.15
C THR A 58 9.45 14.06 -24.98
N GLU A 59 9.02 12.85 -24.63
CA GLU A 59 8.11 12.62 -23.50
C GLU A 59 8.77 12.94 -22.15
N ILE A 60 10.05 12.61 -21.96
CA ILE A 60 10.79 12.99 -20.74
C ILE A 60 10.83 14.51 -20.62
N ASN A 61 11.19 15.22 -21.68
CA ASN A 61 11.31 16.67 -21.65
C ASN A 61 9.97 17.33 -21.30
N LYS A 62 8.87 16.88 -21.91
CA LYS A 62 7.52 17.35 -21.57
C LYS A 62 7.19 17.16 -20.09
N GLN A 63 7.57 16.02 -19.48
CA GLN A 63 7.34 15.78 -18.05
C GLN A 63 8.26 16.63 -17.17
N VAL A 64 9.51 16.84 -17.58
CA VAL A 64 10.48 17.71 -16.89
C VAL A 64 10.00 19.17 -16.89
N ASP A 65 9.54 19.68 -18.03
CA ASP A 65 8.99 21.04 -18.14
C ASP A 65 7.81 21.24 -17.18
N LYS A 66 6.95 20.22 -17.06
CA LYS A 66 5.85 20.24 -16.08
C LYS A 66 6.37 20.27 -14.64
N LEU A 67 7.37 19.46 -14.31
CA LEU A 67 7.96 19.43 -12.96
C LEU A 67 8.66 20.74 -12.60
N LEU A 68 9.28 21.42 -13.58
CA LEU A 68 9.84 22.76 -13.43
C LEU A 68 8.74 23.79 -13.16
N LEU A 69 7.66 23.77 -13.95
CA LEU A 69 6.51 24.67 -13.78
C LEU A 69 5.84 24.48 -12.42
N ASP A 70 5.74 23.23 -11.96
CA ASP A 70 5.20 22.88 -10.64
C ASP A 70 6.17 23.20 -9.49
N ASN A 71 7.38 23.72 -9.73
CA ASN A 71 8.44 23.92 -8.74
C ASN A 71 8.73 22.64 -7.92
N VAL A 72 8.73 21.49 -8.59
CA VAL A 72 9.11 20.19 -8.00
C VAL A 72 10.60 19.94 -8.16
N ILE A 73 11.18 20.42 -9.26
CA ILE A 73 12.60 20.35 -9.59
C ILE A 73 13.15 21.73 -9.94
N GLN A 74 14.47 21.86 -9.95
CA GLN A 74 15.20 23.03 -10.43
C GLN A 74 16.44 22.60 -11.23
N GLU A 75 17.05 23.52 -11.98
CA GLU A 75 18.36 23.27 -12.60
C GLU A 75 19.43 23.02 -11.51
N SER A 76 20.34 22.11 -11.79
CA SER A 76 21.35 21.67 -10.84
C SER A 76 22.76 21.78 -11.43
N PHE A 77 23.71 22.07 -10.55
CA PHE A 77 25.16 21.97 -10.80
C PHE A 77 25.79 20.86 -9.95
N SER A 78 24.96 19.94 -9.43
CA SER A 78 25.37 18.89 -8.51
C SER A 78 26.37 17.93 -9.15
N PRO A 79 27.41 17.49 -8.41
CA PRO A 79 28.32 16.43 -8.84
C PRO A 79 27.66 15.04 -8.85
N TRP A 80 26.48 14.88 -8.25
CA TRP A 80 25.72 13.64 -8.26
C TRP A 80 24.94 13.49 -9.57
N ASN A 81 24.73 12.25 -10.01
CA ASN A 81 23.86 11.98 -11.14
C ASN A 81 23.23 10.59 -11.11
N SER A 82 21.90 10.54 -11.22
CA SER A 82 21.11 9.33 -11.42
C SER A 82 20.46 9.32 -12.82
N PRO A 83 20.44 8.18 -13.53
CA PRO A 83 19.93 8.14 -14.89
C PRO A 83 18.40 8.06 -14.92
N VAL A 84 17.80 8.63 -15.96
CA VAL A 84 16.35 8.65 -16.16
C VAL A 84 15.90 7.51 -17.07
N HIS A 85 14.74 6.93 -16.75
CA HIS A 85 14.06 5.91 -17.54
C HIS A 85 12.57 6.23 -17.72
N LEU A 86 11.94 5.67 -18.77
CA LEU A 86 10.50 5.76 -18.97
C LEU A 86 9.86 4.38 -18.82
N VAL A 87 8.84 4.32 -17.97
CA VAL A 87 8.04 3.10 -17.75
C VAL A 87 6.62 3.34 -18.27
N PRO A 88 6.06 2.43 -19.07
CA PRO A 88 4.66 2.54 -19.49
C PRO A 88 3.74 2.37 -18.27
N LYS A 89 2.75 3.25 -18.14
CA LYS A 89 1.60 3.04 -17.25
C LYS A 89 0.66 2.01 -17.89
N LYS A 90 -0.23 1.44 -17.06
CA LYS A 90 -1.36 0.65 -17.57
C LYS A 90 -2.13 1.50 -18.58
N ALA A 91 -2.54 0.90 -19.70
CA ALA A 91 -3.36 1.57 -20.69
C ALA A 91 -4.63 2.09 -20.02
N ASP A 92 -4.96 3.34 -20.27
CA ASP A 92 -6.24 3.90 -19.84
C ASP A 92 -7.38 3.24 -20.66
N ALA A 93 -8.64 3.44 -20.26
CA ALA A 93 -9.80 2.86 -20.96
C ALA A 93 -9.89 3.24 -22.46
N SER A 94 -9.14 4.26 -22.90
CA SER A 94 -8.99 4.70 -24.29
C SER A 94 -7.93 3.92 -25.10
N GLY A 95 -7.15 3.03 -24.47
CA GLY A 95 -6.07 2.29 -25.11
C GLY A 95 -4.75 3.05 -25.24
N GLU A 96 -4.68 4.33 -24.82
CA GLU A 96 -3.43 5.09 -24.83
C GLU A 96 -2.50 4.67 -23.68
N VAL A 97 -1.25 4.35 -24.03
CA VAL A 97 -0.19 4.04 -23.06
C VAL A 97 0.48 5.34 -22.63
N LYS A 98 0.08 5.86 -21.48
CA LYS A 98 0.81 6.97 -20.83
C LYS A 98 2.15 6.49 -20.30
N TYR A 99 3.18 7.33 -20.33
CA TYR A 99 4.48 6.99 -19.74
C TYR A 99 4.68 7.70 -18.39
N ARG A 100 5.52 7.11 -17.53
CA ARG A 100 6.00 7.70 -16.28
C ARG A 100 7.51 7.81 -16.33
N THR A 101 8.03 9.02 -16.16
CA THR A 101 9.45 9.25 -15.91
C THR A 101 9.82 8.69 -14.55
N VAL A 102 10.84 7.83 -14.51
CA VAL A 102 11.37 7.19 -13.30
C VAL A 102 12.86 7.44 -13.25
N ILE A 103 13.36 7.86 -12.10
CA ILE A 103 14.78 8.08 -11.86
C ILE A 103 15.33 6.88 -11.13
N ASP A 104 16.43 6.35 -11.65
CA ASP A 104 17.04 5.15 -11.10
C ASP A 104 18.00 5.50 -9.94
N TYR A 105 17.43 5.60 -8.75
CA TYR A 105 18.17 5.83 -7.51
C TYR A 105 18.78 4.55 -6.90
N ARG A 106 18.88 3.42 -7.62
CA ARG A 106 19.39 2.16 -7.03
C ARG A 106 20.74 2.32 -6.34
N ARG A 107 21.70 2.99 -6.99
CA ARG A 107 23.05 3.21 -6.41
C ARG A 107 23.02 4.16 -5.21
N LEU A 108 22.19 5.19 -5.24
CA LEU A 108 21.97 6.08 -4.09
C LEU A 108 21.33 5.31 -2.91
N ASN A 109 20.36 4.43 -3.20
CA ASN A 109 19.66 3.63 -2.20
C ASN A 109 20.58 2.60 -1.50
N GLU A 110 21.66 2.15 -2.14
CA GLU A 110 22.66 1.24 -1.54
C GLU A 110 23.46 1.90 -0.41
N ILE A 111 23.77 3.19 -0.57
CA ILE A 111 24.51 3.97 0.43
C ILE A 111 23.59 4.72 1.41
N THR A 112 22.30 4.85 1.09
CA THR A 112 21.30 5.49 1.96
C THR A 112 21.04 4.62 3.20
N ILE A 113 21.08 5.25 4.37
CA ILE A 113 20.79 4.64 5.67
C ILE A 113 19.28 4.40 5.78
N ASP A 114 18.90 3.22 6.27
CA ASP A 114 17.50 2.84 6.43
C ASP A 114 16.79 3.69 7.48
N ASP A 115 15.66 4.27 7.11
CA ASP A 115 14.72 4.90 8.04
C ASP A 115 13.62 3.90 8.42
N LYS A 116 13.76 3.30 9.61
CA LYS A 116 12.79 2.35 10.14
C LYS A 116 11.71 3.08 10.93
N TYR A 117 10.82 3.77 10.23
CA TYR A 117 9.62 4.32 10.86
C TYR A 117 8.56 3.21 11.01
N PRO A 118 7.92 3.07 12.18
CA PRO A 118 6.90 2.04 12.39
C PRO A 118 5.70 2.30 11.48
N LEU A 119 5.46 1.38 10.55
CA LEU A 119 4.21 1.36 9.80
C LEU A 119 3.14 0.67 10.65
N PRO A 120 1.89 1.19 10.65
CA PRO A 120 0.81 0.55 11.38
C PRO A 120 0.54 -0.84 10.82
N ASN A 121 0.27 -1.80 11.70
CA ASN A 121 -0.12 -3.14 11.30
C ASN A 121 -1.49 -3.07 10.62
N ILE A 122 -1.58 -3.62 9.41
CA ILE A 122 -2.80 -3.65 8.61
C ILE A 122 -3.95 -4.33 9.36
N ALA A 123 -3.67 -5.38 10.15
CA ALA A 123 -4.70 -6.04 10.95
C ALA A 123 -5.31 -5.09 11.99
N ASP A 124 -4.47 -4.43 12.79
CA ASP A 124 -4.90 -3.48 13.81
C ASP A 124 -5.65 -2.28 13.22
N LEU A 125 -5.29 -1.86 12.01
CA LEU A 125 -6.04 -0.84 11.27
C LEU A 125 -7.46 -1.34 10.96
N PHE A 126 -7.59 -2.54 10.43
CA PHE A 126 -8.90 -3.08 10.07
C PHE A 126 -9.80 -3.35 11.28
N ASP A 127 -9.23 -3.74 12.42
CA ASP A 127 -10.00 -3.96 13.64
C ASP A 127 -10.71 -2.68 14.12
N LYS A 128 -10.15 -1.50 13.79
CA LYS A 128 -10.75 -0.19 14.10
C LYS A 128 -11.89 0.22 13.17
N LEU A 129 -12.02 -0.40 12.00
CA LEU A 129 -13.08 -0.07 11.04
C LEU A 129 -14.46 -0.51 11.53
N GLY A 130 -14.54 -1.61 12.29
CA GLY A 130 -15.69 -2.00 13.10
C GLY A 130 -17.06 -1.87 12.41
N LYS A 131 -18.08 -1.44 13.19
CA LYS A 131 -19.49 -1.27 12.78
C LYS A 131 -19.74 -0.11 11.80
N SER A 132 -18.72 0.31 11.06
CA SER A 132 -18.84 1.41 10.10
C SER A 132 -19.68 1.00 8.90
N THR A 133 -20.53 1.92 8.48
CA THR A 133 -21.42 1.72 7.32
C THR A 133 -20.99 2.60 6.15
N TYR A 134 -20.35 3.74 6.44
CA TYR A 134 -19.87 4.68 5.43
C TYR A 134 -18.35 4.71 5.41
N PHE A 135 -17.79 4.67 4.20
CA PHE A 135 -16.36 4.74 3.95
C PHE A 135 -16.06 5.80 2.89
N SER A 136 -14.92 6.47 3.03
CA SER A 136 -14.37 7.32 1.98
C SER A 136 -12.87 7.19 1.96
N THR A 137 -12.30 6.93 0.79
CA THR A 137 -10.85 6.85 0.59
C THR A 137 -10.37 8.11 -0.11
N LEU A 138 -9.30 8.69 0.40
CA LEU A 138 -8.64 9.84 -0.19
C LEU A 138 -7.29 9.38 -0.73
N ASP A 139 -7.05 9.68 -1.99
CA ASP A 139 -5.74 9.54 -2.64
C ASP A 139 -5.09 10.93 -2.69
N LEU A 140 -3.85 11.05 -2.21
CA LEU A 140 -3.12 12.32 -2.27
C LEU A 140 -2.42 12.48 -3.61
N ALA A 141 -2.60 13.65 -4.24
CA ALA A 141 -2.09 13.92 -5.57
C ALA A 141 -0.56 13.94 -5.63
N SER A 142 0.05 12.89 -6.17
CA SER A 142 1.51 12.73 -6.16
C SER A 142 2.09 12.91 -4.76
N GLY A 143 1.55 12.19 -3.76
CA GLY A 143 1.83 12.37 -2.33
C GLY A 143 3.28 12.75 -1.99
N TYR A 144 4.26 12.02 -2.52
CA TYR A 144 5.68 12.32 -2.26
C TYR A 144 6.12 13.71 -2.72
N HIS A 145 5.66 14.19 -3.87
CA HIS A 145 5.96 15.55 -4.35
C HIS A 145 5.27 16.65 -3.53
N GLN A 146 4.46 16.32 -2.53
CA GLN A 146 3.90 17.30 -1.59
C GLN A 146 4.73 17.45 -0.32
N ILE A 147 5.83 16.70 -0.17
CA ILE A 147 6.76 16.81 0.95
C ILE A 147 8.04 17.50 0.47
N GLU A 148 8.46 18.54 1.19
CA GLU A 148 9.68 19.28 0.88
C GLU A 148 10.93 18.41 1.13
N LEU A 149 11.93 18.51 0.25
CA LEU A 149 13.23 17.88 0.44
C LEU A 149 14.17 18.82 1.19
N ASN A 150 14.95 18.29 2.14
CA ASN A 150 15.98 19.05 2.83
C ASN A 150 16.98 19.65 1.83
N GLU A 151 17.33 20.93 2.03
CA GLU A 151 18.16 21.71 1.12
C GLU A 151 19.52 21.06 0.84
N ASP A 152 20.19 20.59 1.89
CA ASP A 152 21.52 19.97 1.78
C ASP A 152 21.51 18.64 1.03
N ASP A 153 20.34 17.97 0.98
CA ASP A 153 20.16 16.68 0.35
C ASP A 153 19.66 16.78 -1.09
N ARG A 154 19.28 17.98 -1.58
CA ARG A 154 18.75 18.18 -2.94
C ARG A 154 19.73 17.70 -4.00
N GLN A 155 21.00 18.07 -3.84
CA GLN A 155 22.08 17.67 -4.75
C GLN A 155 22.16 16.15 -4.95
N LYS A 156 21.84 15.32 -3.93
CA LYS A 156 21.89 13.85 -4.00
C LYS A 156 20.85 13.29 -4.97
N THR A 157 19.77 14.03 -5.20
CA THR A 157 18.67 13.64 -6.09
C THR A 157 18.90 14.01 -7.55
N ALA A 158 20.05 14.62 -7.86
CA ALA A 158 20.31 15.14 -9.18
C ALA A 158 20.26 14.07 -10.29
N PHE A 159 19.73 14.46 -11.44
CA PHE A 159 19.56 13.62 -12.61
C PHE A 159 19.73 14.44 -13.89
N SER A 160 20.35 13.83 -14.89
CA SER A 160 20.50 14.44 -16.21
C SER A 160 19.54 13.87 -17.23
N THR A 161 19.00 14.74 -18.06
CA THR A 161 18.34 14.38 -19.33
C THR A 161 19.26 14.76 -20.50
N GLN A 162 18.81 14.60 -21.75
CA GLN A 162 19.59 15.06 -22.91
C GLN A 162 19.72 16.59 -22.97
N ASN A 163 18.81 17.31 -22.31
CA ASN A 163 18.67 18.75 -22.46
C ASN A 163 19.03 19.54 -21.19
N GLY A 164 19.45 18.87 -20.12
CA GLY A 164 19.81 19.57 -18.89
C GLY A 164 20.12 18.66 -17.71
N HIS A 165 20.51 19.29 -16.61
CA HIS A 165 20.80 18.65 -15.34
C HIS A 165 19.92 19.29 -14.27
N TYR A 166 19.21 18.46 -13.51
CA TYR A 166 18.16 18.91 -12.60
C TYR A 166 18.26 18.21 -11.26
N GLU A 167 17.72 18.82 -10.22
CA GLU A 167 17.59 18.22 -8.88
C GLU A 167 16.21 18.51 -8.29
N PHE A 168 15.80 17.72 -7.31
CA PHE A 168 14.49 17.88 -6.71
C PHE A 168 14.49 18.89 -5.57
N LEU A 169 13.44 19.69 -5.53
CA LEU A 169 13.05 20.51 -4.37
C LEU A 169 12.14 19.75 -3.41
N ARG A 170 11.48 18.70 -3.91
CA ARG A 170 10.45 17.92 -3.21
C ARG A 170 10.76 16.44 -3.30
N MET A 171 10.29 15.65 -2.34
CA MET A 171 10.67 14.26 -2.21
C MET A 171 10.35 13.43 -3.47
N PRO A 172 11.35 12.92 -4.22
CA PRO A 172 11.12 12.19 -5.46
C PRO A 172 10.71 10.74 -5.20
N PHE A 173 10.04 10.14 -6.20
CA PHE A 173 9.82 8.70 -6.24
C PHE A 173 11.12 7.94 -6.53
N GLY A 174 11.22 6.70 -6.03
CA GLY A 174 12.34 5.79 -6.30
C GLY A 174 13.44 5.80 -5.23
N LEU A 175 13.44 6.77 -4.31
CA LEU A 175 14.28 6.72 -3.11
C LEU A 175 13.80 5.63 -2.14
N LYS A 176 14.70 5.17 -1.26
CA LYS A 176 14.47 4.07 -0.31
C LYS A 176 13.59 4.44 0.88
N THR A 177 13.77 5.63 1.42
CA THR A 177 13.18 6.11 2.69
C THR A 177 11.89 6.98 2.60
N PRO A 178 11.38 7.43 1.42
CA PRO A 178 10.15 8.20 1.34
C PRO A 178 8.93 7.63 2.06
N PRO A 179 8.64 6.30 2.03
CA PRO A 179 7.45 5.76 2.71
C PRO A 179 7.44 6.07 4.21
N ALA A 180 8.62 5.99 4.86
CA ALA A 180 8.78 6.27 6.28
C ALA A 180 8.54 7.77 6.59
N THR A 181 9.13 8.65 5.78
CA THR A 181 8.95 10.10 5.93
C THR A 181 7.49 10.49 5.68
N PHE A 182 6.86 9.92 4.67
CA PHE A 182 5.47 10.21 4.32
C PHE A 182 4.51 9.76 5.42
N GLN A 183 4.67 8.54 5.94
CA GLN A 183 3.88 8.08 7.09
C GLN A 183 4.04 9.01 8.29
N ARG A 184 5.27 9.44 8.60
CA ARG A 184 5.53 10.39 9.70
C ARG A 184 4.84 11.74 9.46
N ALA A 185 4.88 12.25 8.22
CA ALA A 185 4.18 13.48 7.85
C ALA A 185 2.67 13.35 8.07
N MET A 186 2.05 12.29 7.55
CA MET A 186 0.61 12.06 7.72
C MET A 186 0.21 11.81 9.17
N ASN A 187 1.06 11.15 9.96
CA ASN A 187 0.88 10.99 11.41
C ASN A 187 0.90 12.33 12.16
N ASN A 188 1.69 13.31 11.70
CA ASN A 188 1.70 14.64 12.27
C ASN A 188 0.49 15.47 11.82
N VAL A 189 0.15 15.45 10.53
CA VAL A 189 -0.99 16.20 9.95
C VAL A 189 -2.31 15.77 10.58
N LEU A 190 -2.53 14.46 10.72
CA LEU A 190 -3.77 13.87 11.22
C LEU A 190 -3.67 13.42 12.68
N ARG A 191 -2.71 13.98 13.43
CA ARG A 191 -2.54 13.68 14.86
C ARG A 191 -3.83 13.95 15.63
N GLY A 192 -4.24 12.99 16.45
CA GLY A 192 -5.49 13.03 17.22
C GLY A 192 -6.74 12.63 16.42
N LEU A 193 -6.65 12.47 15.10
CA LEU A 193 -7.74 11.95 14.26
C LEU A 193 -7.58 10.46 13.94
N GLN A 194 -6.35 9.96 13.98
CA GLN A 194 -6.05 8.58 13.62
C GLN A 194 -6.68 7.57 14.58
N GLY A 195 -7.34 6.57 14.01
CA GLY A 195 -8.05 5.53 14.76
C GLY A 195 -9.41 5.97 15.30
N ILE A 196 -9.81 7.23 15.12
CA ILE A 196 -11.11 7.78 15.55
C ILE A 196 -11.92 8.26 14.35
N HIS A 197 -11.33 9.16 13.55
CA HIS A 197 -11.96 9.74 12.36
C HIS A 197 -11.46 9.06 11.08
N CYS A 198 -10.17 8.72 11.03
CA CYS A 198 -9.53 8.16 9.84
C CYS A 198 -8.43 7.14 10.18
N LEU A 199 -8.06 6.32 9.21
CA LEU A 199 -6.85 5.51 9.22
C LEU A 199 -5.96 5.96 8.07
N VAL A 200 -4.66 5.86 8.28
CA VAL A 200 -3.64 6.30 7.33
C VAL A 200 -2.66 5.16 7.15
N TYR A 201 -2.39 4.81 5.91
CA TYR A 201 -1.31 3.92 5.54
C TYR A 201 -0.62 4.49 4.31
N LEU A 202 0.58 5.06 4.51
CA LEU A 202 1.29 5.80 3.48
C LEU A 202 0.39 6.88 2.85
N ASP A 203 0.22 6.84 1.53
CA ASP A 203 -0.58 7.78 0.73
C ASP A 203 -2.10 7.52 0.82
N ASP A 204 -2.51 6.34 1.31
CA ASP A 204 -3.92 5.94 1.38
C ASP A 204 -4.52 6.38 2.72
N VAL A 205 -5.55 7.24 2.66
CA VAL A 205 -6.33 7.65 3.83
C VAL A 205 -7.75 7.12 3.72
N ILE A 206 -8.26 6.46 4.75
CA ILE A 206 -9.66 6.03 4.82
C ILE A 206 -10.38 6.69 5.99
N ILE A 207 -11.51 7.33 5.70
CA ILE A 207 -12.47 7.86 6.67
C ILE A 207 -13.60 6.85 6.81
N PHE A 208 -14.07 6.61 8.03
CA PHE A 208 -15.09 5.63 8.34
C PHE A 208 -16.04 6.14 9.44
N SER A 209 -17.32 5.79 9.32
CA SER A 209 -18.36 6.18 10.29
C SER A 209 -19.59 5.27 10.24
N ALA A 210 -20.45 5.37 11.27
CA ALA A 210 -21.69 4.61 11.34
C ALA A 210 -22.85 5.32 10.60
N SER A 211 -22.85 6.66 10.55
CA SER A 211 -23.92 7.47 9.97
C SER A 211 -23.40 8.53 8.99
N LEU A 212 -24.27 9.00 8.09
CA LEU A 212 -23.90 10.03 7.11
C LEU A 212 -23.49 11.35 7.77
N GLN A 213 -24.20 11.76 8.83
CA GLN A 213 -23.91 12.99 9.57
C GLN A 213 -22.52 12.93 10.22
N GLU A 214 -22.23 11.85 10.94
CA GLU A 214 -20.91 11.62 11.53
C GLU A 214 -19.82 11.59 10.45
N HIS A 215 -20.10 10.96 9.30
CA HIS A 215 -19.16 10.92 8.17
C HIS A 215 -18.80 12.30 7.65
N MET A 216 -19.80 13.18 7.53
CA MET A 216 -19.61 14.56 7.09
C MET A 216 -18.74 15.36 8.06
N GLU A 217 -18.98 15.24 9.35
CA GLU A 217 -18.18 15.89 10.40
C GLU A 217 -16.71 15.39 10.37
N LYS A 218 -16.53 14.07 10.24
CA LYS A 218 -15.20 13.47 10.09
C LYS A 218 -14.47 13.96 8.84
N LEU A 219 -15.15 13.98 7.68
CA LEU A 219 -14.58 14.48 6.44
C LEU A 219 -14.15 15.94 6.55
N ARG A 220 -15.01 16.82 7.10
CA ARG A 220 -14.67 18.24 7.33
C ARG A 220 -13.43 18.37 8.19
N THR A 221 -13.37 17.64 9.29
CA THR A 221 -12.23 17.67 10.21
C THR A 221 -10.92 17.24 9.52
N VAL A 222 -10.97 16.18 8.70
CA VAL A 222 -9.81 15.72 7.92
C VAL A 222 -9.43 16.74 6.84
N PHE A 223 -10.40 17.26 6.10
CA PHE A 223 -10.18 18.28 5.06
C PHE A 223 -9.58 19.56 5.62
N ASP A 224 -10.01 20.02 6.79
CA ASP A 224 -9.43 21.16 7.48
C ASP A 224 -7.96 20.95 7.83
N ARG A 225 -7.58 19.72 8.26
CA ARG A 225 -6.17 19.40 8.52
C ARG A 225 -5.34 19.45 7.25
N LEU A 226 -5.83 18.81 6.17
CA LEU A 226 -5.13 18.80 4.88
C LEU A 226 -4.99 20.22 4.29
N ARG A 227 -6.05 21.04 4.40
CA ARG A 227 -6.04 22.46 4.01
C ARG A 227 -4.97 23.23 4.79
N LYS A 228 -4.93 23.10 6.12
CA LYS A 228 -3.94 23.78 6.98
C LYS A 228 -2.49 23.41 6.66
N THR A 229 -2.26 22.21 6.13
CA THR A 229 -0.92 21.73 5.75
C THR A 229 -0.66 21.80 4.26
N ASN A 230 -1.52 22.48 3.49
CA ASN A 230 -1.40 22.64 2.04
C ASN A 230 -1.22 21.32 1.28
N MET A 231 -1.86 20.24 1.74
CA MET A 231 -1.87 18.96 1.04
C MET A 231 -3.06 18.87 0.08
N LYS A 232 -2.83 18.31 -1.11
CA LYS A 232 -3.82 18.20 -2.18
C LYS A 232 -4.32 16.78 -2.38
N ILE A 233 -5.63 16.64 -2.56
CA ILE A 233 -6.32 15.39 -2.82
C ILE A 233 -6.53 15.21 -4.33
N GLN A 234 -6.31 14.00 -4.82
CA GLN A 234 -6.62 13.57 -6.17
C GLN A 234 -8.08 13.12 -6.25
N LEU A 235 -8.96 14.01 -6.71
CA LEU A 235 -10.42 13.80 -6.65
C LEU A 235 -10.89 12.60 -7.48
N ASP A 236 -10.32 12.38 -8.67
CA ASP A 236 -10.66 11.29 -9.61
C ASP A 236 -10.27 9.89 -9.10
N LYS A 237 -9.39 9.81 -8.10
CA LYS A 237 -8.97 8.56 -7.46
C LYS A 237 -9.52 8.39 -6.05
N SER A 238 -10.22 9.39 -5.53
CA SER A 238 -10.83 9.36 -4.21
C SER A 238 -12.28 8.88 -4.32
N ASP A 239 -12.71 8.05 -3.38
CA ASP A 239 -14.08 7.56 -3.30
C ASP A 239 -14.78 8.15 -2.08
N PHE A 240 -16.02 8.61 -2.27
CA PHE A 240 -16.82 9.23 -1.22
C PHE A 240 -18.12 8.46 -0.95
N PHE A 241 -18.53 8.43 0.32
CA PHE A 241 -19.77 7.80 0.82
C PHE A 241 -20.05 6.40 0.27
N ARG A 242 -19.02 5.55 0.17
CA ARG A 242 -19.18 4.17 -0.25
C ARG A 242 -19.61 3.30 0.92
N LYS A 243 -20.44 2.29 0.63
CA LYS A 243 -20.78 1.21 1.58
C LYS A 243 -19.77 0.06 1.54
N GLU A 244 -19.02 0.01 0.46
CA GLU A 244 -17.97 -0.96 0.19
C GLU A 244 -16.83 -0.26 -0.54
N VAL A 245 -15.61 -0.45 -0.08
CA VAL A 245 -14.42 0.21 -0.65
C VAL A 245 -13.22 -0.72 -0.65
N LEU A 246 -12.37 -0.57 -1.67
CA LEU A 246 -11.07 -1.24 -1.72
C LEU A 246 -10.04 -0.42 -0.95
N TYR A 247 -9.38 -1.03 0.03
CA TYR A 247 -8.32 -0.39 0.82
C TYR A 247 -7.28 -1.45 1.24
N LEU A 248 -5.99 -1.15 1.04
CA LEU A 248 -4.88 -2.06 1.37
C LEU A 248 -5.08 -3.49 0.86
N GLY A 249 -5.54 -3.63 -0.39
CA GLY A 249 -5.75 -4.93 -1.02
C GLY A 249 -6.92 -5.76 -0.45
N HIS A 250 -7.78 -5.15 0.36
CA HIS A 250 -8.98 -5.79 0.91
C HIS A 250 -10.21 -4.96 0.56
N THR A 251 -11.31 -5.66 0.35
CA THR A 251 -12.62 -5.09 0.18
C THR A 251 -13.27 -4.97 1.56
N ILE A 252 -13.43 -3.73 2.01
CA ILE A 252 -14.06 -3.37 3.28
C ILE A 252 -15.56 -3.21 3.04
N THR A 253 -16.37 -3.91 3.82
CA THR A 253 -17.84 -3.73 3.84
C THR A 253 -18.32 -3.47 5.25
N LYS A 254 -19.61 -3.16 5.41
CA LYS A 254 -20.28 -3.07 6.72
C LYS A 254 -20.23 -4.39 7.51
N ASP A 255 -20.23 -5.52 6.80
CA ASP A 255 -20.39 -6.84 7.41
C ASP A 255 -19.03 -7.47 7.75
N GLY A 256 -17.95 -6.97 7.16
CA GLY A 256 -16.60 -7.50 7.37
C GLY A 256 -15.61 -7.18 6.25
N LEU A 257 -14.52 -7.94 6.23
CA LEU A 257 -13.43 -7.84 5.27
C LEU A 257 -13.49 -9.00 4.29
N ARG A 258 -13.22 -8.71 3.02
CA ARG A 258 -13.01 -9.70 1.96
C ARG A 258 -11.67 -9.46 1.25
N PRO A 259 -11.04 -10.48 0.67
CA PRO A 259 -9.95 -10.28 -0.27
C PRO A 259 -10.40 -9.45 -1.49
N ASN A 260 -9.47 -8.72 -2.12
CA ASN A 260 -9.75 -8.02 -3.37
C ASN A 260 -9.98 -9.00 -4.53
N ASP A 261 -11.13 -8.89 -5.21
CA ASP A 261 -11.52 -9.73 -6.35
C ASP A 261 -10.47 -9.79 -7.47
N ASP A 262 -9.80 -8.67 -7.78
CA ASP A 262 -8.76 -8.66 -8.81
C ASP A 262 -7.53 -9.46 -8.39
N LYS A 263 -7.20 -9.44 -7.09
CA LYS A 263 -6.12 -10.28 -6.55
C LYS A 263 -6.56 -11.75 -6.50
N ILE A 264 -7.82 -12.03 -6.22
CA ILE A 264 -8.38 -13.38 -6.29
C ILE A 264 -8.32 -13.92 -7.72
N LYS A 265 -8.68 -13.13 -8.74
CA LYS A 265 -8.54 -13.52 -10.16
C LYS A 265 -7.10 -13.85 -10.53
N VAL A 266 -6.13 -13.07 -10.03
CA VAL A 266 -4.70 -13.36 -10.24
C VAL A 266 -4.30 -14.69 -9.58
N ILE A 267 -4.80 -14.98 -8.37
CA ILE A 267 -4.55 -16.25 -7.68
C ILE A 267 -5.20 -17.42 -8.41
N GLN A 268 -6.44 -17.26 -8.89
CA GLN A 268 -7.17 -18.24 -9.70
C GLN A 268 -6.42 -18.61 -10.98
N ASN A 269 -5.84 -17.62 -11.65
CA ASN A 269 -5.10 -17.81 -12.91
C ASN A 269 -3.61 -18.06 -12.69
N TYR A 270 -3.14 -18.10 -11.44
CA TYR A 270 -1.72 -18.31 -11.15
C TYR A 270 -1.32 -19.71 -11.65
N PRO A 271 -0.22 -19.85 -12.43
CA PRO A 271 0.25 -21.13 -12.93
C PRO A 271 0.89 -21.96 -11.81
N LEU A 272 0.89 -23.29 -11.95
CA LEU A 272 1.53 -24.16 -10.98
C LEU A 272 3.02 -23.79 -10.84
N PRO A 273 3.49 -23.37 -9.65
CA PRO A 273 4.87 -22.92 -9.48
C PRO A 273 5.84 -24.08 -9.58
N LYS A 274 6.90 -23.93 -10.38
CA LYS A 274 7.92 -24.95 -10.67
C LYS A 274 9.31 -24.55 -10.18
N THR A 275 9.55 -23.27 -9.93
CA THR A 275 10.84 -22.76 -9.46
C THR A 275 10.76 -22.24 -8.01
N THR A 276 11.90 -22.18 -7.32
CA THR A 276 11.95 -21.64 -5.94
C THR A 276 11.45 -20.20 -5.86
N THR A 277 11.74 -19.38 -6.88
CA THR A 277 11.26 -18.00 -7.00
C THR A 277 9.74 -17.96 -7.18
N GLU A 278 9.18 -18.81 -8.05
CA GLU A 278 7.73 -18.91 -8.27
C GLU A 278 6.99 -19.40 -7.01
N ILE A 279 7.54 -20.38 -6.30
CA ILE A 279 6.98 -20.89 -5.04
C ILE A 279 6.95 -19.78 -3.99
N LYS A 280 8.07 -19.05 -3.81
CA LYS A 280 8.14 -17.92 -2.88
C LYS A 280 7.15 -16.82 -3.26
N SER A 281 7.03 -16.51 -4.55
CA SER A 281 6.08 -15.52 -5.07
C SER A 281 4.63 -15.94 -4.77
N PHE A 282 4.27 -17.20 -5.06
CA PHE A 282 2.94 -17.73 -4.77
C PHE A 282 2.63 -17.74 -3.28
N LEU A 283 3.53 -18.28 -2.45
CA LEU A 283 3.35 -18.32 -1.00
C LEU A 283 3.31 -16.93 -0.38
N GLY A 284 4.04 -15.95 -0.93
CA GLY A 284 3.94 -14.56 -0.52
C GLY A 284 2.56 -13.97 -0.83
N LEU A 285 2.04 -14.23 -2.03
CA LEU A 285 0.73 -13.76 -2.47
C LEU A 285 -0.42 -14.35 -1.64
N VAL A 286 -0.44 -15.68 -1.47
CA VAL A 286 -1.46 -16.36 -0.66
C VAL A 286 -1.26 -16.07 0.82
N GLY A 287 0.00 -15.95 1.27
CA GLY A 287 0.37 -15.62 2.64
C GLY A 287 -0.13 -14.24 3.09
N TYR A 288 -0.28 -13.28 2.18
CA TYR A 288 -0.94 -12.00 2.46
C TYR A 288 -2.37 -12.18 2.97
N TYR A 289 -3.08 -13.19 2.44
CA TYR A 289 -4.45 -13.55 2.81
C TYR A 289 -4.53 -14.72 3.79
N ARG A 290 -3.43 -15.11 4.45
CA ARG A 290 -3.41 -16.26 5.37
C ARG A 290 -4.48 -16.20 6.47
N LYS A 291 -4.88 -15.00 6.90
CA LYS A 291 -5.91 -14.78 7.92
C LYS A 291 -7.32 -15.22 7.49
N PHE A 292 -7.52 -15.48 6.19
CA PHE A 292 -8.75 -16.01 5.59
C PHE A 292 -8.69 -17.53 5.38
N ILE A 293 -7.53 -18.17 5.58
CA ILE A 293 -7.30 -19.58 5.26
C ILE A 293 -7.12 -20.35 6.57
N LYS A 294 -8.13 -21.15 6.92
CA LYS A 294 -8.03 -22.12 8.02
C LYS A 294 -6.88 -23.09 7.75
N ASP A 295 -6.07 -23.37 8.76
CA ASP A 295 -4.95 -24.33 8.71
C ASP A 295 -3.92 -24.04 7.61
N PHE A 296 -3.71 -22.76 7.28
CA PHE A 296 -2.79 -22.33 6.22
C PHE A 296 -1.41 -23.01 6.26
N ALA A 297 -0.80 -23.17 7.44
CA ALA A 297 0.53 -23.76 7.56
C ALA A 297 0.53 -25.27 7.28
N LYS A 298 -0.58 -25.96 7.55
CA LYS A 298 -0.77 -27.38 7.22
C LYS A 298 -0.96 -27.55 5.71
N ILE A 299 -1.81 -26.72 5.11
CA ILE A 299 -2.09 -26.77 3.67
C ILE A 299 -0.83 -26.43 2.85
N THR A 300 -0.08 -25.41 3.25
CA THR A 300 1.12 -24.96 2.51
C THR A 300 2.39 -25.76 2.82
N GLN A 301 2.31 -26.79 3.67
CA GLN A 301 3.45 -27.59 4.09
C GLN A 301 4.19 -28.29 2.94
N PRO A 302 3.52 -28.87 1.91
CA PRO A 302 4.21 -29.45 0.75
C PRO A 302 5.02 -28.41 -0.04
N LEU A 303 4.47 -27.19 -0.23
CA LEU A 303 5.14 -26.12 -0.96
C LEU A 303 6.32 -25.54 -0.17
N THR A 304 6.13 -25.29 1.13
CA THR A 304 7.19 -24.74 2.00
C THR A 304 8.31 -25.75 2.23
N SER A 305 8.02 -27.05 2.22
CA SER A 305 9.04 -28.11 2.31
C SER A 305 10.00 -28.09 1.11
N CYS A 306 9.52 -27.72 -0.09
CA CYS A 306 10.36 -27.54 -1.27
C CYS A 306 11.34 -26.35 -1.14
N LEU A 307 11.12 -25.41 -0.21
CA LEU A 307 11.98 -24.26 0.02
C LEU A 307 13.09 -24.50 1.05
N LYS A 308 13.07 -25.64 1.77
CA LYS A 308 14.10 -25.98 2.77
C LYS A 308 15.45 -26.23 2.08
N LYS A 309 16.55 -25.85 2.74
CA LYS A 309 17.92 -26.04 2.19
C LYS A 309 18.13 -27.52 1.83
N LYS A 310 18.67 -27.76 0.62
CA LYS A 310 18.99 -29.08 0.02
C LYS A 310 17.79 -29.91 -0.48
N ASN A 311 16.55 -29.43 -0.37
CA ASN A 311 15.42 -30.16 -0.93
C ASN A 311 15.29 -29.92 -2.45
N LYS A 312 14.95 -30.98 -3.19
CA LYS A 312 14.53 -30.87 -4.60
C LYS A 312 13.06 -30.47 -4.64
N ILE A 313 12.67 -29.70 -5.65
CA ILE A 313 11.26 -29.42 -5.91
C ILE A 313 10.64 -30.70 -6.48
N ILE A 314 9.75 -31.32 -5.72
CA ILE A 314 9.00 -32.50 -6.12
C ILE A 314 7.55 -32.07 -6.28
N ILE A 315 7.05 -32.13 -7.52
CA ILE A 315 5.66 -31.81 -7.84
C ILE A 315 4.89 -33.14 -7.80
N ASP A 316 4.57 -33.59 -6.59
CA ASP A 316 3.73 -34.77 -6.35
C ASP A 316 2.25 -34.36 -6.23
N GLN A 317 1.37 -35.36 -6.04
CA GLN A 317 -0.06 -35.10 -5.88
C GLN A 317 -0.33 -34.20 -4.66
N ASN A 318 0.41 -34.37 -3.56
CA ASN A 318 0.24 -33.53 -2.36
C ASN A 318 0.57 -32.06 -2.64
N TYR A 319 1.61 -31.79 -3.44
CA TYR A 319 1.98 -30.44 -3.86
C TYR A 319 0.89 -29.81 -4.73
N ILE A 320 0.37 -30.57 -5.71
CA ILE A 320 -0.70 -30.12 -6.61
C ILE A 320 -1.98 -29.84 -5.81
N ASP A 321 -2.37 -30.76 -4.93
CA ASP A 321 -3.56 -30.63 -4.09
C ASP A 321 -3.45 -29.44 -3.15
N ALA A 322 -2.30 -29.25 -2.50
CA ALA A 322 -2.05 -28.09 -1.64
C ALA A 322 -2.16 -26.76 -2.41
N PHE A 323 -1.61 -26.71 -3.62
CA PHE A 323 -1.71 -25.55 -4.50
C PHE A 323 -3.17 -25.24 -4.89
N HIS A 324 -3.91 -26.25 -5.35
CA HIS A 324 -5.32 -26.08 -5.71
C HIS A 324 -6.19 -25.75 -4.50
N LYS A 325 -5.93 -26.34 -3.34
CA LYS A 325 -6.67 -26.07 -2.11
C LYS A 325 -6.49 -24.62 -1.65
N CYS A 326 -5.28 -24.07 -1.74
CA CYS A 326 -5.05 -22.65 -1.46
C CYS A 326 -5.88 -21.74 -2.36
N LYS A 327 -5.95 -22.07 -3.66
CA LYS A 327 -6.75 -21.32 -4.64
C LYS A 327 -8.24 -21.45 -4.34
N GLU A 328 -8.74 -22.67 -4.17
CA GLU A 328 -10.13 -22.97 -3.87
C GLU A 328 -10.62 -22.22 -2.64
N ILE A 329 -9.87 -22.28 -1.52
CA ILE A 329 -10.23 -21.58 -0.29
C ILE A 329 -10.35 -20.07 -0.58
N LEU A 330 -9.30 -19.43 -1.11
CA LEU A 330 -9.35 -17.99 -1.38
C LEU A 330 -10.45 -17.55 -2.35
N THR A 331 -10.93 -18.46 -3.21
CA THR A 331 -12.03 -18.18 -4.13
C THR A 331 -13.42 -18.47 -3.57
N SER A 332 -13.50 -19.35 -2.58
CA SER A 332 -14.72 -19.70 -1.86
C SER A 332 -14.85 -18.92 -0.55
N VAL A 333 -13.87 -18.05 -0.26
CA VAL A 333 -13.57 -17.63 1.11
C VAL A 333 -14.66 -16.76 1.73
N PRO A 334 -14.89 -16.96 3.04
CA PRO A 334 -15.84 -16.21 3.83
C PRO A 334 -15.38 -14.79 4.15
N LEU A 335 -16.37 -13.93 4.36
CA LEU A 335 -16.25 -12.64 5.01
C LEU A 335 -15.66 -12.82 6.43
N LEU A 336 -14.53 -12.19 6.73
CA LEU A 336 -14.06 -12.07 8.12
C LEU A 336 -14.84 -10.95 8.80
N GLN A 337 -15.50 -11.23 9.91
CA GLN A 337 -16.20 -10.20 10.66
C GLN A 337 -15.20 -9.32 11.44
N TYR A 338 -15.58 -8.07 11.69
CA TYR A 338 -14.82 -7.22 12.60
C TYR A 338 -14.94 -7.70 14.05
N PRO A 339 -13.89 -7.55 14.88
CA PRO A 339 -13.98 -7.83 16.30
C PRO A 339 -14.94 -6.85 17.00
N ASP A 340 -15.81 -7.36 17.85
CA ASP A 340 -16.66 -6.57 18.75
C ASP A 340 -16.15 -6.71 20.19
N SER A 341 -15.49 -5.67 20.71
CA SER A 341 -14.91 -5.69 22.07
C SER A 341 -15.94 -5.82 23.19
N THR A 342 -17.24 -5.67 22.88
CA THR A 342 -18.33 -5.84 23.85
C THR A 342 -18.81 -7.28 24.00
N LYS A 343 -18.32 -8.20 23.15
CA LYS A 343 -18.74 -9.61 23.12
C LYS A 343 -17.58 -10.54 23.52
N PRO A 344 -17.86 -11.70 24.11
CA PRO A 344 -16.83 -12.68 24.40
C PRO A 344 -16.22 -13.22 23.11
N TYR A 345 -14.91 -13.44 23.14
CA TYR A 345 -14.17 -14.10 22.05
C TYR A 345 -14.17 -15.61 22.25
N ILE A 346 -14.28 -16.34 21.14
CA ILE A 346 -14.15 -17.81 21.11
C ILE A 346 -12.84 -18.11 20.39
N LEU A 347 -11.95 -18.85 21.07
CA LEU A 347 -10.71 -19.34 20.49
C LEU A 347 -10.79 -20.87 20.38
N THR A 348 -10.88 -21.35 19.15
CA THR A 348 -10.88 -22.78 18.83
C THR A 348 -9.51 -23.16 18.31
N THR A 349 -8.82 -24.08 18.98
CA THR A 349 -7.48 -24.54 18.62
C THR A 349 -7.47 -26.01 18.25
N ASP A 350 -6.63 -26.38 17.30
CA ASP A 350 -6.36 -27.76 16.91
C ASP A 350 -4.84 -27.93 16.70
N ALA A 351 -4.34 -29.13 16.96
CA ALA A 351 -2.93 -29.48 16.81
C ALA A 351 -2.80 -30.81 16.07
N SER A 352 -1.80 -30.88 15.21
CA SER A 352 -1.38 -32.11 14.54
C SER A 352 0.11 -32.29 14.69
N ASN A 353 0.64 -33.47 14.36
CA ASN A 353 2.08 -33.76 14.36
C ASN A 353 2.90 -32.85 13.40
N VAL A 354 2.22 -32.03 12.59
CA VAL A 354 2.83 -31.18 11.57
C VAL A 354 2.67 -29.69 11.89
N ALA A 355 1.48 -29.27 12.32
CA ALA A 355 1.13 -27.87 12.47
C ALA A 355 0.04 -27.64 13.51
N LEU A 356 0.01 -26.42 14.04
CA LEU A 356 -1.03 -25.85 14.87
C LEU A 356 -2.02 -25.04 14.01
N GLY A 357 -3.29 -25.12 14.36
CA GLY A 357 -4.37 -24.33 13.80
C GLY A 357 -5.15 -23.63 14.91
N ALA A 358 -5.62 -22.42 14.64
CA ALA A 358 -6.48 -21.68 15.55
C ALA A 358 -7.46 -20.81 14.76
N VAL A 359 -8.68 -20.68 15.29
CA VAL A 359 -9.72 -19.79 14.79
C VAL A 359 -10.15 -18.88 15.93
N LEU A 360 -10.06 -17.58 15.71
CA LEU A 360 -10.67 -16.58 16.58
C LEU A 360 -12.03 -16.20 15.98
N SER A 361 -13.10 -16.33 16.74
CA SER A 361 -14.47 -16.10 16.29
C SER A 361 -15.34 -15.45 17.37
N GLN A 362 -16.51 -14.95 16.95
CA GLN A 362 -17.56 -14.43 17.84
C GLN A 362 -18.94 -14.81 17.32
N GLY A 363 -19.88 -15.02 18.24
CA GLY A 363 -21.25 -15.44 17.95
C GLY A 363 -21.66 -16.68 18.76
N PRO A 364 -22.85 -17.24 18.50
CA PRO A 364 -23.28 -18.46 19.16
C PRO A 364 -22.41 -19.64 18.72
N ILE A 365 -21.89 -20.41 19.68
CA ILE A 365 -21.01 -21.56 19.44
C ILE A 365 -21.66 -22.50 18.41
N GLY A 366 -20.91 -22.85 17.35
CA GLY A 366 -21.39 -23.70 16.24
C GLY A 366 -21.99 -22.91 15.07
N SER A 367 -22.25 -21.62 15.25
CA SER A 367 -22.64 -20.65 14.21
C SER A 367 -21.80 -19.36 14.29
N ASP A 368 -20.71 -19.41 15.06
CA ASP A 368 -19.80 -18.31 15.27
C ASP A 368 -19.09 -17.95 13.96
N LYS A 369 -18.89 -16.65 13.76
CA LYS A 369 -18.28 -16.13 12.55
C LYS A 369 -16.78 -15.88 12.78
N PRO A 370 -15.91 -16.19 11.81
CA PRO A 370 -14.47 -16.02 11.98
C PRO A 370 -14.10 -14.53 11.95
N ILE A 371 -13.24 -14.13 12.88
CA ILE A 371 -12.52 -12.85 12.89
C ILE A 371 -11.16 -13.04 12.22
N ALA A 372 -10.45 -14.11 12.58
CA ALA A 372 -9.16 -14.43 12.00
C ALA A 372 -8.83 -15.92 12.13
N TYR A 373 -8.12 -16.43 11.14
CA TYR A 373 -7.43 -17.72 11.20
C TYR A 373 -5.95 -17.52 11.52
N ALA A 374 -5.41 -18.36 12.41
CA ALA A 374 -3.99 -18.43 12.72
C ALA A 374 -3.50 -19.87 12.54
N SER A 375 -2.29 -20.02 12.00
CA SER A 375 -1.70 -21.34 11.79
C SER A 375 -0.18 -21.23 11.78
N ARG A 376 0.50 -22.24 12.34
CA ARG A 376 1.96 -22.30 12.43
C ARG A 376 2.43 -23.74 12.29
N THR A 377 3.46 -23.96 11.47
CA THR A 377 4.14 -25.26 11.40
C THR A 377 4.93 -25.49 12.70
N LEU A 378 4.90 -26.73 13.21
CA LEU A 378 5.72 -27.09 14.35
C LEU A 378 7.21 -26.98 13.99
N SER A 379 8.02 -26.52 14.94
CA SER A 379 9.47 -26.63 14.85
C SER A 379 9.90 -28.11 14.93
N ASN A 380 11.14 -28.39 14.52
CA ASN A 380 11.70 -29.75 14.59
C ASN A 380 11.70 -30.34 16.02
N THR A 381 11.74 -29.49 17.03
CA THR A 381 11.66 -29.89 18.44
C THR A 381 10.22 -30.17 18.81
N GLU A 382 9.30 -29.26 18.49
CA GLU A 382 7.88 -29.41 18.80
C GLU A 382 7.24 -30.62 18.12
N SER A 383 7.67 -30.95 16.90
CA SER A 383 7.15 -32.12 16.16
C SER A 383 7.54 -33.47 16.78
N ARG A 384 8.37 -33.47 17.83
CA ARG A 384 8.79 -34.69 18.55
C ARG A 384 8.05 -34.86 19.88
N TYR A 385 7.27 -33.87 20.29
CA TYR A 385 6.37 -34.01 21.44
C TYR A 385 5.09 -34.73 21.02
N SER A 386 4.46 -35.42 21.99
CA SER A 386 3.11 -35.95 21.81
C SER A 386 2.15 -34.80 21.54
N THR A 387 1.27 -34.99 20.55
CA THR A 387 0.20 -34.04 20.21
C THR A 387 -0.96 -34.09 21.21
N ILE A 388 -0.95 -35.10 22.10
CA ILE A 388 -1.86 -35.30 23.23
C ILE A 388 -1.10 -35.10 24.54
#